data_AF-A0A357QYN1-F1
#
_entry.id   AF-A0A357QYN1-F1
#
_cell.length_a   1.000
_cell.length_b   1.000
_cell.length_c   1.000
_cell.angle_alpha   90.00
_cell.angle_beta   90.00
_cell.angle_gamma   90.00
#
_symmetry.space_group_name_H-M   'P 1'
#
loop_
_entity.id
_entity.type
_entity.pdbx_description
1 polymer ?
#
loop_
_entity_poly.entity_id
_entity_poly.type
_entity_poly.pdbx_seq_one_letter_code
_entity_poly.pdbx_strand_id
1 'polypeptide(L)'
;MKKIIPLLLAVIISVLVTYTGVASVEISRISEGKIAQNELDIAIIPQSIIGSSSMLQNVTKVYENGRLIGVLNNPEVIDQLLVDIYEYSYSTDFPNSKVGLDEDIFLVEEPSYYLYSDVDSEIVNYIAENDLFSVESYKIEFSNGAVIFVSNLEDFEKAKEQ
;
A
#
# COMPACT_ATOMS: atom_id res chain seq x y z
N MET A 1 -18.23 -41.94 -49.27
CA MET A 1 -16.99 -42.04 -48.45
C MET A 1 -16.21 -40.72 -48.33
N LYS A 2 -16.37 -39.72 -49.22
CA LYS A 2 -15.61 -38.45 -49.15
C LYS A 2 -15.92 -37.53 -47.94
N LYS A 3 -17.06 -37.73 -47.25
CA LYS A 3 -17.47 -36.92 -46.08
C LYS A 3 -16.97 -37.47 -44.74
N ILE A 4 -16.56 -38.75 -44.70
CA ILE A 4 -16.09 -39.41 -43.47
C ILE A 4 -14.60 -39.16 -43.26
N ILE A 5 -13.84 -38.98 -44.35
CA ILE A 5 -12.41 -38.67 -44.33
C ILE A 5 -12.09 -37.42 -43.49
N PRO A 6 -12.74 -36.24 -43.68
CA PRO A 6 -12.43 -35.07 -42.86
C PRO A 6 -12.81 -35.25 -41.37
N LEU A 7 -13.83 -36.06 -41.08
CA LEU A 7 -14.23 -36.37 -39.71
C LEU A 7 -13.16 -37.21 -38.99
N LEU A 8 -12.68 -38.27 -39.65
CA LEU A 8 -11.60 -39.10 -39.12
C LEU A 8 -10.31 -38.30 -38.93
N LEU A 9 -10.01 -37.39 -39.85
CA LEU A 9 -8.82 -36.55 -39.79
C LEU A 9 -8.89 -35.55 -38.62
N ALA A 10 -10.07 -34.97 -38.36
CA ALA A 10 -10.29 -34.09 -37.22
C ALA A 10 -10.15 -34.83 -35.87
N VAL A 11 -10.65 -36.06 -35.78
CA VAL A 11 -10.49 -36.90 -34.58
C VAL A 11 -9.03 -37.24 -34.34
N ILE A 12 -8.29 -37.62 -35.38
CA ILE A 12 -6.86 -37.91 -35.28
C ILE A 12 -6.10 -36.68 -34.81
N ILE A 13 -6.34 -35.49 -35.39
CA ILE A 13 -5.70 -34.24 -34.97
C ILE A 13 -6.02 -33.93 -33.50
N SER A 14 -7.28 -34.09 -33.08
CA SER A 14 -7.68 -33.84 -31.69
C SER A 14 -6.95 -34.76 -30.71
N VAL A 15 -6.82 -36.05 -31.05
CA VAL A 15 -6.08 -37.03 -30.23
C VAL A 15 -4.59 -36.69 -30.23
N LEU A 16 -4.03 -36.30 -31.37
CA LEU A 16 -2.63 -35.93 -31.48
C LEU A 16 -2.30 -34.69 -30.64
N VAL A 17 -3.12 -33.63 -30.74
CA VAL A 17 -2.98 -32.41 -29.93
C VAL A 17 -3.13 -32.71 -28.44
N THR A 18 -4.06 -33.58 -28.06
CA THR A 18 -4.24 -33.97 -26.65
C THR A 18 -3.04 -34.76 -26.15
N TYR A 19 -2.52 -35.70 -26.95
CA TYR A 19 -1.40 -36.56 -26.59
C TYR A 19 -0.05 -35.82 -26.58
N THR A 20 0.17 -34.88 -27.49
CA THR A 20 1.37 -34.04 -27.50
C THR A 20 1.25 -32.83 -26.57
N GLY A 21 0.04 -32.36 -26.29
CA GLY A 21 -0.26 -31.21 -25.44
C GLY A 21 -0.27 -31.50 -23.94
N VAL A 22 -0.16 -32.77 -23.52
CA VAL A 22 0.21 -33.12 -22.13
C VAL A 22 1.70 -32.98 -21.85
N ALA A 23 2.51 -32.53 -22.81
CA ALA A 23 3.75 -31.84 -22.47
C ALA A 23 3.34 -30.54 -21.78
N SER A 24 3.23 -30.62 -20.45
CA SER A 24 3.09 -29.53 -19.47
C SER A 24 3.03 -28.18 -20.16
N VAL A 25 1.83 -27.66 -20.37
CA VAL A 25 1.67 -26.22 -20.57
C VAL A 25 2.23 -25.62 -19.29
N GLU A 26 3.53 -25.31 -19.30
CA GLU A 26 4.09 -24.27 -18.47
C GLU A 26 3.33 -23.03 -18.92
N ILE A 27 2.14 -22.84 -18.36
CA ILE A 27 1.54 -21.53 -18.23
C ILE A 27 2.72 -20.74 -17.71
N SER A 28 3.26 -19.88 -18.56
CA SER A 28 4.40 -19.06 -18.21
C SER A 28 3.91 -18.24 -17.04
N ARG A 29 4.10 -18.78 -15.83
CA ARG A 29 4.06 -18.04 -14.59
C ARG A 29 5.11 -16.98 -14.88
N ILE A 30 4.67 -15.81 -15.32
CA ILE A 30 5.41 -14.59 -15.00
C ILE A 30 5.59 -14.75 -13.50
N SER A 31 6.79 -15.20 -13.12
CA SER A 31 7.04 -15.68 -11.77
C SER A 31 6.53 -14.58 -10.85
N GLU A 32 5.61 -14.88 -9.94
CA GLU A 32 5.08 -13.88 -9.01
C GLU A 32 6.23 -13.12 -8.33
N GLY A 33 7.38 -13.79 -8.15
CA GLY A 33 8.61 -13.19 -7.64
C GLY A 33 9.28 -12.20 -8.59
N LYS A 34 9.16 -12.36 -9.91
CA LYS A 34 9.60 -11.35 -10.88
C LYS A 34 8.70 -10.11 -10.86
N ILE A 35 7.40 -10.28 -10.58
CA ILE A 35 6.47 -9.15 -10.45
C ILE A 35 6.77 -8.41 -9.15
N ALA A 36 6.86 -9.12 -8.03
CA ALA A 36 7.20 -8.56 -6.73
C ALA A 36 8.56 -7.84 -6.76
N GLN A 37 9.58 -8.45 -7.38
CA GLN A 37 10.89 -7.80 -7.51
C GLN A 37 10.83 -6.53 -8.37
N ASN A 38 10.09 -6.53 -9.49
CA ASN A 38 9.95 -5.34 -10.33
C ASN A 38 9.25 -4.20 -9.56
N GLU A 39 8.23 -4.51 -8.77
CA GLU A 39 7.55 -3.53 -7.93
C GLU A 39 8.51 -2.89 -6.91
N LEU A 40 9.41 -3.68 -6.31
CA LEU A 40 10.45 -3.17 -5.41
C LEU A 40 11.54 -2.36 -6.16
N ASP A 41 11.88 -2.75 -7.39
CA ASP A 41 12.89 -2.05 -8.20
C ASP A 41 12.45 -0.62 -8.56
N ILE A 42 11.14 -0.35 -8.58
CA ILE A 42 10.55 0.97 -8.81
C ILE A 42 10.11 1.69 -7.53
N ALA A 43 10.30 1.06 -6.36
CA ALA A 43 9.97 1.66 -5.08
C ALA A 43 10.86 2.88 -4.79
N ILE A 44 10.35 3.82 -3.98
CA ILE A 44 11.11 5.00 -3.57
C ILE A 44 12.31 4.60 -2.71
N ILE A 45 12.10 3.66 -1.78
CA ILE A 45 13.14 3.13 -0.93
C ILE A 45 13.63 1.80 -1.52
N PRO A 46 14.94 1.68 -1.83
CA PRO A 46 15.49 0.43 -2.32
C PRO A 46 15.31 -0.70 -1.31
N GLN A 47 14.60 -1.75 -1.72
CA GLN A 47 14.31 -2.91 -0.89
C GLN A 47 14.50 -4.19 -1.71
N SER A 48 14.76 -5.33 -1.04
CA SER A 48 14.99 -6.61 -1.69
C SER A 48 14.21 -7.75 -1.03
N ILE A 49 13.88 -8.77 -1.82
CA ILE A 49 13.36 -10.04 -1.30
C ILE A 49 14.54 -10.85 -0.77
N ILE A 50 14.61 -11.02 0.55
CA ILE A 50 15.67 -11.78 1.23
C ILE A 50 15.37 -13.29 1.31
N GLY A 51 14.12 -13.68 1.04
CA GLY A 51 13.72 -15.08 1.04
C GLY A 51 12.24 -15.29 0.80
N SER A 52 11.80 -16.54 1.01
CA SER A 52 10.40 -16.94 0.92
C SER A 52 10.00 -17.78 2.12
N SER A 53 8.82 -17.51 2.66
CA SER A 53 8.16 -18.31 3.68
C SER A 53 7.35 -19.44 3.04
N SER A 54 7.27 -20.58 3.72
CA SER A 54 6.34 -21.66 3.36
C SER A 54 4.90 -21.40 3.81
N MET A 55 4.71 -20.37 4.66
CA MET A 55 3.42 -19.93 5.17
C MET A 55 3.08 -18.56 4.62
N LEU A 56 1.81 -18.36 4.27
CA LEU A 56 1.30 -17.06 3.84
C LEU A 56 1.29 -16.11 5.04
N GLN A 57 1.83 -14.91 4.85
CA GLN A 57 1.88 -13.86 5.85
C GLN A 57 1.32 -12.57 5.28
N ASN A 58 0.72 -11.72 6.12
CA ASN A 58 0.32 -10.39 5.68
C ASN A 58 1.53 -9.47 5.76
N VAL A 59 1.72 -8.68 4.71
CA VAL A 59 2.73 -7.61 4.66
C VAL A 59 2.03 -6.29 4.40
N THR A 60 2.56 -5.22 4.98
CA THR A 60 1.97 -3.88 4.85
C THR A 60 2.82 -3.07 3.89
N LYS A 61 2.27 -2.73 2.74
CA LYS A 61 2.90 -1.84 1.77
C LYS A 61 2.50 -0.40 2.00
N VAL A 62 3.45 0.51 1.86
CA VAL A 62 3.23 1.95 2.00
C VAL A 62 3.33 2.60 0.64
N TYR A 63 2.30 3.34 0.23
CA TYR A 63 2.27 4.06 -1.03
C TYR A 63 2.11 5.56 -0.80
N GLU A 64 2.75 6.37 -1.64
CA GLU A 64 2.54 7.82 -1.77
C GLU A 64 2.08 8.09 -3.20
N ASN A 65 0.91 8.71 -3.39
CA ASN A 65 0.43 9.10 -4.72
C ASN A 65 0.44 7.93 -5.75
N GLY A 66 0.13 6.72 -5.26
CA GLY A 66 0.12 5.49 -6.06
C GLY A 66 1.51 4.89 -6.37
N ARG A 67 2.60 5.44 -5.80
CA ARG A 67 3.96 4.91 -5.92
C ARG A 67 4.35 4.19 -4.63
N LEU A 68 4.91 2.99 -4.76
CA LEU A 68 5.37 2.21 -3.61
C LEU A 68 6.55 2.93 -2.93
N ILE A 69 6.42 3.25 -1.65
CA ILE A 69 7.52 3.72 -0.83
C ILE A 69 8.37 2.51 -0.42
N GLY A 70 7.73 1.48 0.15
CA GLY A 70 8.36 0.25 0.60
C GLY A 70 7.37 -0.69 1.30
N VAL A 71 7.85 -1.86 1.71
CA VAL A 71 7.09 -2.84 2.49
C VAL A 71 7.58 -2.81 3.94
N LEU A 72 6.67 -2.61 4.89
CA LEU A 72 6.94 -2.63 6.32
C LEU A 72 7.07 -4.07 6.83
N ASN A 73 8.07 -4.28 7.68
CA ASN A 73 8.20 -5.51 8.47
C ASN A 73 7.37 -5.42 9.76
N ASN A 74 7.35 -4.25 10.41
CA ASN A 74 6.52 -3.98 11.57
C ASN A 74 5.62 -2.75 11.32
N PRO A 75 4.31 -2.92 11.10
CA PRO A 75 3.40 -1.79 10.85
C PRO A 75 3.26 -0.83 12.05
N GLU A 76 3.51 -1.29 13.28
CA GLU A 76 3.39 -0.47 14.49
C GLU A 76 4.38 0.72 14.53
N VAL A 77 5.43 0.69 13.70
CA VAL A 77 6.40 1.81 13.61
C VAL A 77 5.76 3.10 13.09
N ILE A 78 4.70 2.99 12.28
CA ILE A 78 3.96 4.14 11.78
C ILE A 78 3.14 4.78 12.89
N ASP A 79 2.46 3.96 13.71
CA ASP A 79 1.69 4.47 14.85
C ASP A 79 2.60 5.18 15.85
N GLN A 80 3.79 4.61 16.11
CA GLN A 80 4.78 5.24 16.97
C GLN A 80 5.28 6.58 16.41
N LEU A 81 5.54 6.65 15.09
CA LEU A 81 5.91 7.89 14.42
C LEU A 81 4.84 8.97 14.61
N LEU A 82 3.56 8.64 14.40
CA LEU A 82 2.45 9.60 14.52
C LEU A 82 2.29 10.10 15.96
N VAL A 83 2.47 9.22 16.94
CA VAL A 83 2.47 9.60 18.37
C VAL A 83 3.62 10.56 18.66
N ASP A 84 4.83 10.26 18.20
CA ASP A 84 6.00 11.10 18.43
C ASP A 84 5.80 12.49 17.78
N ILE A 85 5.34 12.55 16.54
CA ILE A 85 5.05 13.81 15.83
C ILE A 85 4.00 14.63 16.59
N TYR A 86 2.92 14.00 17.08
CA TYR A 86 1.92 14.71 17.85
C TYR A 86 2.53 15.33 19.12
N GLU A 87 3.26 14.53 19.91
CA GLU A 87 3.82 14.98 21.19
C GLU A 87 4.84 16.12 21.00
N TYR A 88 5.73 16.01 20.01
CA TYR A 88 6.81 16.99 19.81
C TYR A 88 6.40 18.24 19.02
N SER A 89 5.44 18.13 18.11
CA SER A 89 5.14 19.21 17.16
C SER A 89 3.74 19.82 17.31
N TYR A 90 2.75 19.07 17.79
CA TYR A 90 1.34 19.53 17.74
C TYR A 90 0.63 19.61 19.09
N SER A 91 1.11 18.91 20.12
CA SER A 91 0.45 18.81 21.43
C SER A 91 0.13 20.15 22.10
N THR A 92 0.97 21.16 21.86
CA THR A 92 0.79 22.51 22.42
C THR A 92 -0.26 23.32 21.65
N ASP A 93 -0.23 23.27 20.32
CA ASP A 93 -1.06 24.11 19.46
C ASP A 93 -2.44 23.49 19.15
N PHE A 94 -2.52 22.15 19.15
CA PHE A 94 -3.69 21.33 18.84
C PHE A 94 -3.98 20.35 19.99
N PRO A 95 -4.38 20.86 21.17
CA PRO A 95 -4.60 20.01 22.33
C PRO A 95 -5.77 19.05 22.11
N ASN A 96 -5.58 17.77 22.41
CA ASN A 96 -6.55 16.69 22.22
C ASN A 96 -6.91 16.40 20.75
N SER A 97 -6.08 16.82 19.81
CA SER A 97 -6.16 16.39 18.41
C SER A 97 -5.45 15.05 18.20
N LYS A 98 -5.59 14.51 16.99
CA LYS A 98 -4.86 13.34 16.52
C LYS A 98 -4.02 13.71 15.29
N VAL A 99 -2.89 13.05 15.13
CA VAL A 99 -2.10 13.09 13.89
C VAL A 99 -2.33 11.78 13.15
N GLY A 100 -2.60 11.87 11.86
CA GLY A 100 -2.73 10.75 10.94
C GLY A 100 -1.79 10.91 9.76
N LEU A 101 -1.72 9.89 8.91
CA LEU A 101 -1.03 10.01 7.62
C LEU A 101 -1.78 10.98 6.70
N ASP A 102 -1.05 11.60 5.79
CA ASP A 102 -1.63 12.45 4.75
C ASP A 102 -2.57 11.65 3.81
N GLU A 103 -3.50 12.34 3.14
CA GLU A 103 -4.49 11.75 2.23
C GLU A 103 -3.86 11.04 1.03
N ASP A 104 -2.63 11.41 0.70
CA ASP A 104 -1.83 10.82 -0.38
C ASP A 104 -1.09 9.54 0.05
N ILE A 105 -1.10 9.20 1.34
CA ILE A 105 -0.44 8.01 1.87
C ILE A 105 -1.43 6.89 2.13
N PHE A 106 -1.12 5.72 1.57
CA PHE A 106 -1.95 4.52 1.71
C PHE A 106 -1.15 3.36 2.29
N LEU A 107 -1.71 2.75 3.32
CA LEU A 107 -1.25 1.46 3.85
C LEU A 107 -2.13 0.35 3.27
N VAL A 108 -1.50 -0.60 2.60
CA VAL A 108 -2.19 -1.74 2.00
C VAL A 108 -1.66 -3.02 2.61
N GLU A 109 -2.52 -3.75 3.32
CA GLU A 109 -2.22 -5.09 3.78
C GLU A 109 -2.53 -6.12 2.69
N GLU A 110 -1.51 -6.89 2.30
CA GLU A 110 -1.66 -7.95 1.32
C GLU A 110 -0.98 -9.26 1.77
N PRO A 111 -1.54 -10.41 1.39
CA PRO A 111 -0.93 -11.69 1.68
C PRO A 111 0.27 -11.94 0.75
N SER A 112 1.41 -12.30 1.31
CA SER A 112 2.66 -12.59 0.60
C SER A 112 3.35 -13.85 1.14
N TYR A 113 4.10 -14.52 0.28
CA TYR A 113 5.05 -15.56 0.66
C TYR A 113 6.49 -15.05 0.72
N TYR A 114 6.74 -13.78 0.42
CA TYR A 114 8.08 -13.21 0.38
C TYR A 114 8.47 -12.59 1.73
N LEU A 115 9.76 -12.71 2.04
CA LEU A 115 10.41 -12.03 3.15
C LEU A 115 11.20 -10.86 2.56
N TYR A 116 10.97 -9.66 3.08
CA TYR A 116 11.58 -8.43 2.58
C TYR A 116 12.70 -7.99 3.52
N SER A 117 13.70 -7.29 2.99
CA SER A 117 14.72 -6.63 3.80
C SER A 117 14.07 -5.55 4.66
N ASP A 118 14.47 -5.46 5.92
CA ASP A 118 13.99 -4.45 6.85
C ASP A 118 14.44 -3.05 6.41
N VAL A 119 13.47 -2.19 6.13
CA VAL A 119 13.67 -0.77 5.75
C VAL A 119 12.68 0.14 6.50
N ASP A 120 12.18 -0.32 7.65
CA ASP A 120 11.11 0.35 8.38
C ASP A 120 11.55 1.76 8.84
N SER A 121 12.81 1.90 9.24
CA SER A 121 13.37 3.18 9.67
C SER A 121 13.47 4.17 8.50
N GLU A 122 13.84 3.71 7.31
CA GLU A 122 13.89 4.52 6.11
C GLU A 122 12.50 4.98 5.69
N ILE A 123 11.48 4.12 5.79
CA ILE A 123 10.08 4.47 5.49
C ILE A 123 9.59 5.56 6.45
N VAL A 124 9.83 5.38 7.75
CA VAL A 124 9.43 6.33 8.80
C VAL A 124 10.13 7.67 8.60
N ASN A 125 11.44 7.67 8.31
CA ASN A 125 12.19 8.88 8.02
C ASN A 125 11.67 9.58 6.76
N TYR A 126 11.34 8.84 5.70
CA TYR A 126 10.79 9.42 4.48
C TYR A 126 9.45 10.13 4.75
N ILE A 127 8.56 9.51 5.52
CA ILE A 127 7.27 10.12 5.92
C ILE A 127 7.51 11.39 6.73
N ALA A 128 8.44 11.36 7.69
CA ALA A 128 8.76 12.51 8.54
C ALA A 128 9.42 13.67 7.76
N GLU A 129 10.40 13.38 6.91
CA GLU A 129 11.16 14.40 6.17
C GLU A 129 10.34 15.11 5.09
N ASN A 130 9.29 14.47 4.59
CA ASN A 130 8.40 15.02 3.56
C ASN A 130 7.09 15.58 4.15
N ASP A 131 6.97 15.68 5.47
CA ASP A 131 5.78 16.17 6.18
C ASP A 131 4.48 15.43 5.76
N LEU A 132 4.56 14.11 5.53
CA LEU A 132 3.47 13.28 4.98
C LEU A 132 2.46 12.85 6.05
N PHE A 133 2.03 13.80 6.88
CA PHE A 133 1.09 13.62 7.97
C PHE A 133 0.15 14.82 8.09
N SER A 134 -1.02 14.58 8.67
CA SER A 134 -2.08 15.56 8.85
C SER A 134 -2.55 15.59 10.31
N VAL A 135 -2.82 16.78 10.83
CA VAL A 135 -3.39 16.97 12.17
C VAL A 135 -4.89 17.21 12.10
N GLU A 136 -5.64 16.53 12.98
CA GLU A 136 -7.08 16.71 13.13
C GLU A 136 -7.39 18.12 13.67
N SER A 137 -8.34 18.80 13.03
CA SER A 137 -8.76 20.15 13.38
C SER A 137 -10.28 20.29 13.32
N TYR A 138 -10.83 21.20 14.11
CA TYR A 138 -12.26 21.50 14.11
C TYR A 138 -12.64 22.32 12.87
N LYS A 139 -13.55 21.78 12.06
CA LYS A 139 -14.16 22.50 10.95
C LYS A 139 -15.39 23.28 11.44
N ILE A 140 -15.36 24.60 11.31
CA ILE A 140 -16.50 25.48 11.61
C ILE A 140 -17.09 26.00 10.31
N GLU A 141 -18.39 25.78 10.12
CA GLU A 141 -19.15 26.27 8.97
C GLU A 141 -20.15 27.34 9.41
N PHE A 142 -20.04 28.52 8.79
CA PHE A 142 -20.91 29.66 9.06
C PHE A 142 -22.17 29.59 8.20
N SER A 143 -23.26 30.22 8.67
CA SER A 143 -24.54 30.25 7.93
C SER A 143 -24.47 30.96 6.58
N ASN A 144 -23.41 31.72 6.31
CA ASN A 144 -23.14 32.34 5.00
C ASN A 144 -22.33 31.44 4.05
N GLY A 145 -22.02 30.19 4.45
CA GLY A 145 -21.25 29.23 3.67
C GLY A 145 -19.73 29.36 3.82
N ALA A 146 -19.22 30.27 4.65
CA ALA A 146 -17.79 30.33 4.94
C ALA A 146 -17.37 29.14 5.83
N VAL A 147 -16.18 28.60 5.59
CA VAL A 147 -15.60 27.49 6.37
C VAL A 147 -14.24 27.91 6.88
N ILE A 148 -13.98 27.66 8.16
CA ILE A 148 -12.67 27.82 8.79
C ILE A 148 -12.28 26.55 9.53
N PHE A 149 -10.97 26.36 9.72
CA PHE A 149 -10.41 25.29 10.53
C PHE A 149 -9.74 25.92 11.74
N VAL A 150 -10.05 25.41 12.94
CA VAL A 150 -9.53 25.93 14.20
C VAL A 150 -8.82 24.84 14.98
N SER A 151 -7.67 25.19 15.55
CA SER A 151 -6.87 24.28 16.36
C SER A 151 -7.50 24.04 17.75
N ASN A 152 -8.17 25.06 18.30
CA ASN A 152 -8.85 24.99 19.60
C ASN A 152 -10.26 25.60 19.50
N LEU A 153 -11.27 24.77 19.79
CA LEU A 153 -12.67 25.19 19.79
C LEU A 153 -12.98 26.21 20.91
N GLU A 154 -12.34 26.09 22.07
CA GLU A 154 -12.56 27.00 23.20
C GLU A 154 -12.08 28.42 22.87
N ASP A 155 -10.93 28.54 22.21
CA ASP A 155 -10.39 29.84 21.80
C ASP A 155 -11.26 30.49 20.72
N PHE A 156 -11.81 29.68 19.79
CA PHE A 156 -12.79 30.16 18.82
C PHE A 156 -14.06 30.71 19.48
N GLU A 157 -14.62 29.98 20.46
CA GLU A 157 -15.83 30.41 21.16
C GLU A 157 -15.60 31.70 21.95
N LYS A 158 -14.45 31.85 22.64
CA LYS A 158 -14.07 33.09 23.34
C LYS A 158 -13.93 34.29 22.39
N ALA A 159 -13.36 34.07 21.20
CA ALA A 159 -13.17 35.14 20.21
C ALA A 159 -14.51 35.66 19.65
N LYS A 160 -15.57 34.85 19.65
CA LYS A 160 -16.92 35.25 19.22
C LYS A 160 -17.62 36.18 20.22
N GLU A 161 -17.25 36.14 21.50
CA GLU A 161 -17.87 36.92 22.57
C GLU A 161 -17.28 38.34 22.72
N GLN A 162 -16.20 38.66 22.01
CA GLN A 162 -15.57 40.00 21.99
C GLN A 162 -16.10 40.86 20.85
#